data_AF-A0A2G8K328-F1
#
_entry.id   AF-A0A2G8K328-F1
#
_cell.length_a   1.000
_cell.length_b   1.000
_cell.length_c   1.000
_cell.angle_alpha   90.00
_cell.angle_beta   90.00
_cell.angle_gamma   90.00
#
_symmetry.space_group_name_H-M   'P 1'
#
loop_
_entity.id
_entity.type
_entity.pdbx_description
1 polymer ?
#
loop_
_entity_poly.entity_id
_entity_poly.type
_entity_poly.pdbx_seq_one_letter_code
_entity_poly.pdbx_strand_id
1 'polypeptide(L)'
;MDPGAVVKALFDFETTDESELPLCAGDVITVTEQVDANWLKGTCNGQTGSFPSNFVALYQSTSSSTPKVKAQESFVGSHEGDLSFEAGDEIEVLHSVDENWLYGKCKGLSGIFPASCVPGQLLLS
;
A
#
# COMPACT_ATOMS: atom_id res chain seq x y z
N MET A 1 -12.19 8.36 -9.04
CA MET A 1 -11.09 8.13 -8.08
C MET A 1 -10.80 9.45 -7.41
N ASP A 2 -10.46 9.43 -6.13
CA ASP A 2 -10.22 10.66 -5.37
C ASP A 2 -8.93 11.36 -5.84
N PRO A 3 -8.89 12.70 -5.89
CA PRO A 3 -7.67 13.46 -6.07
C PRO A 3 -6.60 13.07 -5.04
N GLY A 4 -5.37 12.88 -5.49
CA GLY A 4 -4.25 12.38 -4.68
C GLY A 4 -4.08 10.86 -4.71
N ALA A 5 -5.03 10.11 -5.27
CA ALA A 5 -4.82 8.70 -5.53
C ALA A 5 -3.65 8.49 -6.49
N VAL A 6 -2.81 7.49 -6.21
CA VAL A 6 -1.77 7.05 -7.13
C VAL A 6 -2.30 5.84 -7.89
N VAL A 7 -2.15 5.84 -9.20
CA VAL A 7 -2.59 4.76 -10.09
C VAL A 7 -1.43 4.30 -10.96
N LYS A 8 -1.53 3.08 -11.47
CA LYS A 8 -0.57 2.50 -12.40
C LYS A 8 -1.27 2.16 -13.71
N ALA A 9 -0.69 2.60 -14.82
CA ALA A 9 -1.14 2.23 -16.15
C ALA A 9 -1.00 0.72 -16.36
N LEU A 10 -2.09 0.07 -16.76
CA LEU A 10 -2.14 -1.34 -17.11
C LEU A 10 -1.83 -1.58 -18.58
N PHE A 11 -2.10 -0.58 -19.42
CA PHE A 11 -1.96 -0.61 -20.87
C PHE A 11 -1.37 0.71 -21.37
N ASP A 12 -0.78 0.67 -22.57
CA ASP A 12 -0.37 1.86 -23.27
C ASP A 12 -1.60 2.66 -23.72
N PHE A 13 -1.50 3.98 -23.67
CA PHE A 13 -2.50 4.90 -24.20
C PHE A 13 -1.79 5.93 -25.07
N GLU A 14 -1.91 5.76 -26.39
CA GLU A 14 -1.34 6.69 -27.38
C GLU A 14 -2.39 7.73 -27.76
N THR A 15 -1.98 9.00 -27.77
CA THR A 15 -2.83 10.12 -28.16
C THR A 15 -2.00 11.20 -28.85
N THR A 16 -2.66 11.99 -29.70
CA THR A 16 -2.10 13.20 -30.32
C THR A 16 -2.75 14.47 -29.78
N ASP A 17 -3.72 14.35 -28.87
CA ASP A 17 -4.38 15.49 -28.25
C ASP A 17 -3.52 16.04 -27.11
N GLU A 18 -3.16 17.32 -27.16
CA GLU A 18 -2.29 17.96 -26.16
C GLU A 18 -2.96 18.09 -24.77
N SER A 19 -4.27 17.88 -24.67
CA SER A 19 -5.00 17.86 -23.40
C SER A 19 -5.03 16.49 -22.73
N GLU A 20 -4.65 15.44 -23.45
CA GLU A 20 -4.61 14.06 -22.97
C GLU A 20 -3.19 13.66 -22.54
N LEU A 21 -3.11 12.77 -21.56
CA LEU A 21 -1.84 12.27 -21.04
C LEU A 21 -1.52 10.91 -21.68
N PRO A 22 -0.51 10.82 -22.58
CA PRO A 22 -0.09 9.52 -23.09
C PRO A 22 0.48 8.67 -21.94
N LEU A 23 0.16 7.37 -21.96
CA LEU A 23 0.59 6.41 -20.94
C LEU A 23 1.39 5.28 -21.58
N CYS A 24 2.43 4.83 -20.88
CA CYS A 24 3.03 3.52 -21.09
C CYS A 24 2.60 2.57 -19.97
N ALA A 25 2.36 1.30 -20.30
CA ALA A 25 2.06 0.25 -19.33
C ALA A 25 3.16 0.21 -18.27
N GLY A 26 2.77 0.39 -17.02
CA GLY A 26 3.68 0.49 -15.89
C GLY A 26 3.88 1.90 -15.33
N ASP A 27 3.50 2.95 -16.06
CA ASP A 27 3.58 4.33 -15.59
C ASP A 27 2.80 4.51 -14.29
N VAL A 28 3.37 5.30 -13.38
CA VAL A 28 2.74 5.65 -12.10
C VAL A 28 2.26 7.10 -12.19
N ILE A 29 0.96 7.29 -12.03
CA ILE A 29 0.27 8.56 -12.26
C ILE A 29 -0.38 9.02 -10.95
N THR A 30 -0.18 10.28 -10.59
CA THR A 30 -0.93 10.91 -9.50
C THR A 30 -2.21 11.51 -10.08
N VAL A 31 -3.36 10.99 -9.67
CA VAL A 31 -4.67 11.51 -10.08
C VAL A 31 -4.88 12.88 -9.43
N THR A 32 -5.17 13.89 -10.24
CA THR A 32 -5.47 15.25 -9.77
C THR A 32 -6.97 15.54 -9.75
N GLU A 33 -7.74 14.88 -10.62
CA GLU A 33 -9.17 15.13 -10.79
C GLU A 33 -9.86 13.93 -11.45
N GLN A 34 -11.10 13.64 -11.07
CA GLN A 34 -11.98 12.79 -11.86
C GLN A 34 -12.83 13.68 -12.77
N VAL A 35 -12.58 13.62 -14.07
CA VAL A 35 -13.29 14.44 -15.07
C VAL A 35 -14.71 13.91 -15.24
N ASP A 36 -14.86 12.60 -15.42
CA ASP A 36 -16.15 11.91 -15.47
C ASP A 36 -16.01 10.40 -15.09
N ALA A 37 -16.97 9.56 -15.47
CA ALA A 37 -16.94 8.12 -15.19
C ALA A 37 -15.82 7.37 -15.94
N ASN A 38 -15.47 7.84 -17.14
CA ASN A 38 -14.54 7.20 -18.06
C ASN A 38 -13.17 7.89 -18.09
N TRP A 39 -13.07 9.14 -17.63
CA TRP A 39 -11.85 9.94 -17.72
C TRP A 39 -11.36 10.43 -16.37
N LEU A 40 -10.06 10.25 -16.15
CA LEU A 40 -9.30 10.84 -15.06
C LEU A 40 -8.34 11.85 -15.63
N LYS A 41 -7.96 12.84 -14.82
CA LYS A 41 -6.85 13.74 -15.11
C LYS A 41 -5.78 13.54 -14.05
N GLY A 42 -4.53 13.53 -14.47
CA GLY A 42 -3.41 13.31 -13.56
C GLY A 42 -2.09 13.77 -14.13
N THR A 43 -1.03 13.58 -13.34
CA THR A 43 0.33 13.99 -13.67
C THR A 43 1.27 12.80 -13.64
N CYS A 44 2.07 12.64 -14.69
CA CYS A 44 3.14 11.64 -14.78
C CYS A 44 4.32 12.22 -15.56
N ASN A 45 5.56 11.96 -15.12
CA ASN A 45 6.79 12.44 -15.79
C ASN A 45 6.80 13.95 -16.13
N GLY A 46 6.19 14.77 -15.27
CA GLY A 46 6.08 16.22 -15.46
C GLY A 46 5.00 16.69 -16.45
N GLN A 47 4.28 15.76 -17.08
CA GLN A 47 3.16 16.04 -17.98
C GLN A 47 1.83 15.87 -17.25
N THR A 48 0.84 16.70 -17.58
CA THR A 48 -0.50 16.64 -16.99
C THR A 48 -1.55 16.58 -18.11
N GLY A 49 -2.49 15.66 -18.01
CA GLY A 49 -3.55 15.51 -19.00
C GLY A 49 -4.57 14.45 -18.59
N SER A 50 -5.59 14.29 -19.44
CA SER A 50 -6.67 13.33 -19.24
C SER A 50 -6.32 11.96 -19.82
N PHE A 51 -6.76 10.88 -19.16
CA PHE A 51 -6.59 9.50 -19.62
C PHE A 51 -7.77 8.61 -19.20
N PRO A 52 -7.99 7.46 -19.88
CA PRO A 52 -9.11 6.58 -19.57
C PRO A 52 -8.98 5.91 -18.19
N SER A 53 -10.04 5.96 -17.40
CA SER A 53 -10.09 5.39 -16.05
C SER A 53 -9.93 3.87 -16.03
N ASN A 54 -10.34 3.18 -17.10
CA ASN A 54 -10.22 1.73 -17.25
C ASN A 54 -8.83 1.26 -17.71
N PHE A 55 -7.92 2.18 -18.02
CA PHE A 55 -6.54 1.86 -18.40
C PHE A 55 -5.59 1.83 -17.20
N VAL A 56 -6.09 2.14 -16.01
CA VAL A 56 -5.30 2.23 -14.79
C VAL A 56 -5.90 1.41 -13.66
N ALA A 57 -5.06 1.01 -12.71
CA ALA A 57 -5.48 0.45 -11.43
C ALA A 57 -4.90 1.29 -10.29
N LEU A 58 -5.57 1.31 -9.13
CA LEU A 58 -5.01 1.91 -7.91
C LEU A 58 -3.63 1.31 -7.63
N TYR A 59 -2.63 2.17 -7.60
CA TYR A 59 -1.28 1.84 -7.24
C TYR A 59 -1.09 2.16 -5.78
N GLN A 60 -1.46 1.21 -4.94
CA GLN A 60 -0.99 1.20 -3.58
C GLN A 60 0.50 0.82 -3.66
N SER A 61 1.37 1.84 -3.75
CA SER A 61 2.71 1.66 -3.18
C SER A 61 2.44 1.10 -1.78
N THR A 62 3.02 -0.06 -1.47
CA THR A 62 2.97 -0.69 -0.14
C THR A 62 3.75 0.14 0.90
N SER A 63 3.56 1.45 0.84
CA SER A 63 3.84 2.48 1.81
C SER A 63 2.50 3.06 2.26
N SER A 64 1.46 2.23 2.42
CA SER A 64 0.68 2.40 3.64
C SER A 64 1.72 2.31 4.75
N SER A 65 1.87 3.38 5.54
CA SER A 65 2.71 3.36 6.73
C SER A 65 2.04 2.41 7.71
N THR A 66 2.14 1.11 7.43
CA THR A 66 1.81 0.02 8.33
C THR A 66 2.54 0.34 9.62
N PRO A 67 1.81 0.39 10.74
CA PRO A 67 2.39 0.83 11.99
C PRO A 67 3.57 -0.08 12.34
N LYS A 68 4.73 0.55 12.47
CA LYS A 68 5.96 -0.09 12.94
C LYS A 68 6.02 0.08 14.45
N VAL A 69 6.03 -1.04 15.16
CA VAL A 69 6.06 -1.08 16.62
C VAL A 69 7.30 -1.81 17.08
N LYS A 70 7.75 -1.51 18.30
CA LYS A 70 8.80 -2.29 18.94
C LYS A 70 8.18 -3.44 19.70
N ALA A 71 8.74 -4.64 19.52
CA ALA A 71 8.42 -5.79 20.35
C ALA A 71 8.72 -5.47 21.82
N GLN A 72 7.73 -5.64 22.70
CA GLN A 72 7.92 -5.50 24.14
C GLN A 72 8.63 -6.71 24.74
N GLU A 73 8.42 -7.88 24.15
CA GLU A 73 8.97 -9.16 24.60
C GLU A 73 9.45 -9.96 23.38
N SER A 74 10.38 -10.89 23.59
CA SER A 74 10.80 -11.83 22.56
C SER A 74 9.73 -12.90 22.36
N PHE A 75 9.51 -13.32 21.11
CA PHE A 75 8.60 -14.41 20.78
C PHE A 75 9.29 -15.38 19.81
N VAL A 76 9.26 -16.67 20.16
CA VAL A 76 9.79 -17.75 19.32
C VAL A 76 8.60 -18.55 18.81
N GLY A 77 8.31 -18.38 17.53
CA GLY A 77 7.29 -19.12 16.83
C GLY A 77 7.54 -20.63 16.91
N SER A 78 6.50 -21.39 17.24
CA SER A 78 6.59 -22.85 17.39
C SER A 78 5.86 -23.59 16.26
N HIS A 79 5.08 -22.88 15.45
CA HIS A 79 4.29 -23.43 14.35
C HIS A 79 4.68 -22.80 13.01
N GLU A 80 4.35 -23.51 11.94
CA GLU A 80 4.50 -23.00 10.58
C GLU A 80 3.61 -21.75 10.39
N GLY A 81 4.22 -20.63 10.02
CA GLY A 81 3.54 -19.34 9.87
C GLY A 81 3.64 -18.41 11.08
N ASP A 82 4.28 -18.83 12.18
CA ASP A 82 4.58 -17.95 13.31
C ASP A 82 5.75 -17.00 12.98
N LEU A 83 5.63 -15.73 13.36
CA LEU A 83 6.71 -14.76 13.27
C LEU A 83 7.59 -14.83 14.53
N SER A 84 8.90 -15.01 14.38
CA SER A 84 9.84 -14.98 15.52
C SER A 84 10.63 -13.67 15.57
N PHE A 85 10.82 -13.11 16.75
CA PHE A 85 11.55 -11.85 16.98
C PHE A 85 12.05 -11.71 18.42
N GLU A 86 12.93 -10.74 18.66
CA GLU A 86 13.49 -10.40 19.96
C GLU A 86 12.87 -9.10 20.52
N ALA A 87 12.83 -8.95 21.85
CA ALA A 87 12.42 -7.71 22.48
C ALA A 87 13.24 -6.52 21.93
N GLY A 88 12.53 -5.46 21.52
CA GLY A 88 13.10 -4.26 20.91
C GLY A 88 13.17 -4.27 19.38
N ASP A 89 12.94 -5.43 18.73
CA ASP A 89 12.83 -5.52 17.28
C ASP A 89 11.67 -4.67 16.75
N GLU A 90 11.87 -4.11 15.56
CA GLU A 90 10.81 -3.41 14.84
C GLU A 90 9.96 -4.41 14.05
N ILE A 91 8.66 -4.41 14.34
CA ILE A 91 7.66 -5.23 13.67
C ILE A 91 6.73 -4.30 12.90
N GLU A 92 6.60 -4.55 11.60
CA GLU A 92 5.59 -3.94 10.76
C GLU A 92 4.28 -4.71 10.92
N VAL A 93 3.28 -4.10 11.55
CA VAL A 93 1.96 -4.74 11.76
C VAL A 93 1.11 -4.51 10.52
N LEU A 94 0.70 -5.60 9.87
CA LEU A 94 -0.03 -5.55 8.61
C LEU A 94 -1.55 -5.59 8.83
N HIS A 95 -2.03 -6.52 9.64
CA HIS A 95 -3.45 -6.62 10.04
C HIS A 95 -3.62 -7.45 11.32
N SER A 96 -4.75 -7.27 12.00
CA SER A 96 -5.17 -8.16 13.09
C SER A 96 -5.78 -9.44 12.51
N VAL A 97 -5.38 -10.59 13.03
CA VAL A 97 -6.02 -11.88 12.71
C VAL A 97 -7.26 -12.06 13.58
N ASP A 98 -7.11 -11.80 14.87
CA ASP A 98 -8.17 -11.78 15.88
C ASP A 98 -7.75 -10.92 17.09
N GLU A 99 -8.45 -11.06 18.23
CA GLU A 99 -8.19 -10.32 19.47
C GLU A 99 -6.83 -10.66 20.12
N ASN A 100 -6.27 -11.83 19.82
CA ASN A 100 -5.05 -12.35 20.43
C ASN A 100 -3.86 -12.37 19.46
N TRP A 101 -4.09 -12.34 18.15
CA TRP A 101 -3.05 -12.52 17.13
C TRP A 101 -3.02 -11.39 16.10
N LEU A 102 -1.81 -10.93 15.79
CA LEU A 102 -1.52 -9.98 14.72
C LEU A 102 -0.70 -10.68 13.63
N TYR A 103 -0.87 -10.26 12.38
CA TYR A 103 -0.01 -10.63 11.27
C TYR A 103 0.95 -9.48 10.95
N GLY A 104 2.24 -9.76 10.88
CA GLY A 104 3.24 -8.73 10.64
C GLY A 104 4.51 -9.24 9.98
N LYS A 105 5.46 -8.33 9.84
CA LYS A 105 6.76 -8.58 9.23
C LYS A 105 7.88 -8.06 10.12
N CYS A 106 8.90 -8.88 10.35
CA CYS A 106 10.10 -8.51 11.11
C CYS A 106 11.32 -9.14 10.45
N LYS A 107 12.41 -8.36 10.29
CA LYS A 107 13.69 -8.85 9.72
C LYS A 107 13.55 -9.62 8.39
N GLY A 108 12.55 -9.26 7.58
CA GLY A 108 12.27 -9.90 6.28
C GLY A 108 11.40 -11.16 6.34
N LEU A 109 11.07 -11.65 7.53
CA LEU A 109 10.14 -12.75 7.76
C LEU A 109 8.72 -12.21 8.02
N SER A 110 7.71 -12.96 7.59
CA SER A 110 6.30 -12.63 7.84
C SER A 110 5.61 -13.79 8.55
N GLY A 111 4.68 -13.46 9.46
CA GLY A 111 3.94 -14.46 10.21
C GLY A 111 3.02 -13.85 11.27
N ILE A 112 2.31 -14.71 11.98
CA ILE A 112 1.47 -14.32 13.11
C ILE A 112 2.26 -14.26 14.41
N PHE A 113 1.85 -13.38 15.31
CA PHE A 113 2.41 -13.29 16.66
C PHE A 113 1.36 -12.76 17.65
N PRO A 114 1.54 -13.00 18.96
CA PRO A 114 0.59 -12.52 19.96
C PRO A 114 0.50 -10.99 19.99
N ALA A 115 -0.72 -10.46 20.01
CA ALA A 115 -0.99 -9.03 20.11
C ALA A 115 -0.39 -8.40 21.38
N SER A 116 -0.22 -9.19 22.45
CA SER A 116 0.43 -8.77 23.70
C SER A 116 1.92 -8.46 23.56
N CYS A 117 2.59 -8.91 22.49
CA CYS A 117 4.01 -8.64 22.27
C CYS A 117 4.27 -7.20 21.80
N VAL A 118 3.24 -6.40 21.52
CA VAL A 118 3.37 -5.02 21.03
C VAL A 118 2.45 -4.08 21.83
N PRO A 119 2.75 -2.76 21.88
CA PRO A 119 1.93 -1.82 22.64
C PRO A 119 0.49 -1.80 22.11
N GLY A 120 -0.49 -1.93 23.02
CA GLY A 120 -1.91 -2.06 22.71
C GLY A 120 -2.61 -0.87 22.03
N GLN A 121 -1.87 0.06 21.43
CA GLN A 121 -2.40 1.29 20.82
C GLN A 121 -2.60 1.20 19.29
N LEU A 122 -2.75 0.01 18.73
CA LEU A 122 -3.07 -0.19 17.30
C LEU A 122 -4.50 -0.68 17.03
N LEU A 123 -5.33 -0.84 18.06
CA LEU A 123 -6.67 -1.43 17.92
C LEU A 123 -7.80 -0.45 17.59
N LEU A 124 -7.54 0.84 17.37
CA LEU A 124 -8.61 1.83 17.16
C LEU A 124 -8.25 2.90 16.13
N SER A 125 -8.84 2.80 14.94
CA SER A 125 -9.56 3.86 14.21
C SER A 125 -10.30 3.24 13.02
#